data_AF-A0A914FR51-F1
#
_entry.id   AF-A0A914FR51-F1
#
_cell.length_a   1.000
_cell.length_b   1.000
_cell.length_c   1.000
_cell.angle_alpha   90.00
_cell.angle_beta   90.00
_cell.angle_gamma   90.00
#
_symmetry.space_group_name_H-M   'P 1'
#
loop_
_entity.id
_entity.type
_entity.pdbx_description
1 polymer ?
#
loop_
_entity_poly.entity_id
_entity_poly.type
_entity_poly.pdbx_seq_one_letter_code
_entity_poly.pdbx_strand_id
1 'polypeptide(L)'
;MSQKNYIPKEATQQIEFLKKYPEFDGRGIKIAVVDSDVADMNLPGLQKTSIGLPKIIDVLPRKRITIDTSTVVGAKDKTFITGLITQVAAAYFPDDPEGSGLAPGAQIISLHWGNFEEVLYKCIELKVDIVNFSFAFPLRTELDSTTYAKIKEIVKIMIEEHGIIIVQGAGNTGPFHFLYDEYSLLSDQIFFVGSFFAAEVKDKFESDENMNNQVHNFSSRGPLPSGARGIDFVAPGSAITDLPKWYPKKNDRNQGTSLATPNIAGSIACLLSALKANSIKYTPAMIKMALANTAFLPSGADKLAYGHGIIQINDAFEFIKTSINILPMKSSTPIFLNDPNQKGILHIQNGIKNNNNLSTINYTVNIDSADDIKWILKCFPDDNNFVRLSTTLTNDPFNVKIDTNILEEGSLNYAEIHAFNYLIPSIGPLFYLPITVICPAFPNYFEKEMKLEPGPPKFLFFKRPSEFQQEFYIKITSLEGQSYAKIIMEYYQKNNDVRGRDILKFNAKKKTKTILLKIEEGEEELIQICFHHTHLNPVKFKININCQKSCIS
;
A
#
# COMPACT_ATOMS: atom_id res chain seq x y z
N MET A 1 6.80 35.20 4.47
CA MET A 1 5.47 34.63 4.82
C MET A 1 5.70 33.15 5.13
N SER A 2 5.36 32.68 6.33
CA SER A 2 5.39 31.23 6.61
C SER A 2 4.38 30.55 5.69
N GLN A 3 4.79 29.47 5.02
CA GLN A 3 3.88 28.69 4.18
C GLN A 3 2.80 28.07 5.09
N LYS A 4 1.53 28.21 4.73
CA LYS A 4 0.36 27.72 5.48
C LYS A 4 0.39 26.19 5.61
N ASN A 5 -0.03 25.64 6.76
CA ASN A 5 -0.26 24.20 6.92
C ASN A 5 -1.18 23.69 5.82
N TYR A 6 -0.88 22.51 5.29
CA TYR A 6 -1.69 21.93 4.24
C TYR A 6 -1.61 20.41 4.22
N ILE A 7 -2.77 19.81 4.47
CA ILE A 7 -2.99 18.37 4.49
C ILE A 7 -4.04 18.07 3.42
N PRO A 8 -3.78 17.18 2.45
CA PRO A 8 -4.78 16.82 1.45
C PRO A 8 -5.96 16.08 2.06
N LYS A 9 -7.17 16.49 1.66
CA LYS A 9 -8.44 16.03 2.24
C LYS A 9 -9.53 15.78 1.21
N GLU A 10 -9.40 16.31 -0.01
CA GLU A 10 -10.43 16.14 -1.05
C GLU A 10 -10.42 14.72 -1.59
N ALA A 11 -9.24 14.15 -1.83
CA ALA A 11 -9.08 12.80 -2.36
C ALA A 11 -9.82 11.71 -1.55
N THR A 12 -9.97 11.90 -0.23
CA THR A 12 -10.63 10.95 0.67
C THR A 12 -12.08 11.31 1.04
N GLN A 13 -12.66 12.33 0.39
CA GLN A 13 -13.98 12.94 0.69
C GLN A 13 -14.09 13.59 2.08
N GLN A 14 -12.98 13.82 2.77
CA GLN A 14 -13.01 14.34 4.13
C GLN A 14 -13.71 15.71 4.22
N ILE A 15 -13.41 16.61 3.27
CA ILE A 15 -13.99 17.96 3.24
C ILE A 15 -15.50 17.89 3.05
N GLU A 16 -15.98 17.07 2.11
CA GLU A 16 -17.41 16.91 1.87
C GLU A 16 -18.12 16.29 3.08
N PHE A 17 -17.52 15.26 3.66
CA PHE A 17 -18.06 14.56 4.82
C PHE A 17 -18.26 15.50 6.01
N LEU A 18 -17.24 16.29 6.37
CA LEU A 18 -17.33 17.23 7.50
C LEU A 18 -18.21 18.45 7.20
N LYS A 19 -18.37 18.85 5.94
CA LYS A 19 -19.37 19.86 5.55
C LYS A 19 -20.79 19.34 5.76
N LYS A 20 -21.07 18.08 5.42
CA LYS A 20 -22.37 17.43 5.58
C LYS A 20 -22.65 17.06 7.04
N TYR A 21 -21.62 16.64 7.77
CA TYR A 21 -21.70 16.17 9.14
C TYR A 21 -20.62 16.82 10.03
N PRO A 22 -20.77 18.11 10.42
CA PRO A 22 -19.75 18.83 11.18
C PRO A 22 -19.40 18.20 12.53
N GLU A 23 -20.36 17.50 13.14
CA GLU A 23 -20.19 16.85 14.44
C GLU A 23 -19.52 15.48 14.36
N PHE A 24 -19.25 14.95 13.16
CA PHE A 24 -18.61 13.64 12.94
C PHE A 24 -17.12 13.81 12.62
N ASP A 25 -16.46 14.65 13.40
CA ASP A 25 -15.07 15.09 13.24
C ASP A 25 -14.05 14.23 13.99
N GLY A 26 -14.44 13.01 14.37
CA GLY A 26 -13.61 12.09 15.15
C GLY A 26 -13.80 12.20 16.66
N ARG A 27 -14.73 13.02 17.15
CA ARG A 27 -15.04 13.08 18.59
C ARG A 27 -15.42 11.71 19.17
N GLY A 28 -14.92 11.41 20.36
CA GLY A 28 -15.11 10.12 21.02
C GLY A 28 -14.30 8.97 20.41
N ILE A 29 -13.36 9.26 19.50
CA ILE A 29 -12.42 8.30 18.93
C ILE A 29 -11.01 8.53 19.51
N LYS A 30 -10.34 7.43 19.87
CA LYS A 30 -8.95 7.42 20.31
C LYS A 30 -8.05 6.80 19.23
N ILE A 31 -7.04 7.55 18.81
CA ILE A 31 -6.03 7.11 17.84
C ILE A 31 -4.70 6.90 18.57
N ALA A 32 -4.19 5.68 18.59
CA ALA A 32 -2.80 5.44 18.98
C ALA A 32 -1.90 5.66 17.77
N VAL A 33 -0.88 6.51 17.91
CA VAL A 33 0.18 6.68 16.93
C VAL A 33 1.42 6.01 17.48
N VAL A 34 1.82 4.92 16.82
CA VAL A 34 3.03 4.17 17.17
C VAL A 34 4.13 4.53 16.17
N ASP A 35 5.21 5.13 16.67
CA ASP A 35 6.34 5.57 15.84
C ASP A 35 7.68 5.42 16.57
N SER A 36 8.77 5.79 15.90
CA SER A 36 10.15 5.85 16.39
C SER A 36 10.39 6.89 17.48
N ASP A 37 9.42 7.77 17.72
CA ASP A 37 9.42 8.73 18.82
C ASP A 37 8.00 9.08 19.27
N VAL A 38 7.89 9.88 20.31
CA VAL A 38 6.63 10.45 20.80
C VAL A 38 6.43 11.88 20.31
N ALA A 39 5.18 12.29 20.12
CA ALA A 39 4.85 13.60 19.59
C ALA A 39 5.16 14.73 20.58
N ASP A 40 5.63 15.87 20.04
CA ASP A 40 5.81 17.08 20.83
C ASP A 40 4.43 17.66 21.20
N MET A 41 4.07 17.52 22.46
CA MET A 41 2.79 17.98 23.01
C MET A 41 2.64 19.50 22.99
N ASN A 42 3.70 20.28 22.73
CA ASN A 42 3.63 21.74 22.65
C ASN A 42 3.28 22.26 21.25
N LEU A 43 3.09 21.37 20.27
CA LEU A 43 2.65 21.77 18.93
C LEU A 43 1.27 22.43 19.01
N PRO A 44 1.04 23.59 18.35
CA PRO A 44 -0.20 24.36 18.54
C PRO A 44 -1.47 23.58 18.17
N GLY A 45 -1.40 22.74 17.13
CA GLY A 45 -2.51 21.87 16.72
C GLY A 45 -2.76 20.67 17.64
N LEU A 46 -1.86 20.40 18.59
CA LEU A 46 -1.92 19.22 19.48
C LEU A 46 -2.31 19.57 20.93
N GLN A 47 -2.91 20.74 21.16
CA GLN A 47 -3.31 21.17 22.50
C GLN A 47 -4.67 20.60 22.91
N LYS A 48 -5.70 20.85 22.09
CA LYS A 48 -7.09 20.51 22.39
C LYS A 48 -7.79 19.90 21.18
N THR A 49 -8.84 19.13 21.43
CA THR A 49 -9.79 18.71 20.41
C THR A 49 -10.76 19.85 20.06
N SER A 50 -11.51 19.69 18.98
CA SER A 50 -12.60 20.61 18.59
C SER A 50 -13.66 20.84 19.66
N ILE A 51 -13.81 19.90 20.59
CA ILE A 51 -14.73 19.97 21.75
C ILE A 51 -14.02 20.40 23.05
N GLY A 52 -12.77 20.87 22.97
CA GLY A 52 -12.04 21.44 24.09
C GLY A 52 -11.37 20.44 25.05
N LEU A 53 -11.44 19.14 24.77
CA LEU A 53 -10.74 18.10 25.55
C LEU A 53 -9.24 18.12 25.26
N PRO A 54 -8.38 17.58 26.15
CA PRO A 54 -6.96 17.39 25.85
C PRO A 54 -6.79 16.53 24.58
N LYS A 55 -5.96 17.00 23.64
CA LYS A 55 -5.70 16.29 22.38
C LYS A 55 -4.86 15.05 22.60
N ILE A 56 -3.72 15.16 23.29
CA ILE A 56 -2.90 14.01 23.67
C ILE A 56 -3.29 13.60 25.09
N ILE A 57 -3.67 12.33 25.28
CA ILE A 57 -4.16 11.82 26.56
C ILE A 57 -3.22 10.84 27.25
N ASP A 58 -2.29 10.24 26.52
CA ASP A 58 -1.26 9.36 27.08
C ASP A 58 -0.03 9.33 26.16
N VAL A 59 1.13 9.08 26.74
CA VAL A 59 2.43 9.03 26.06
C VAL A 59 3.28 7.89 26.65
N LEU A 60 3.75 6.98 25.79
CA LEU A 60 4.69 5.93 26.18
C LEU A 60 6.04 6.15 25.47
N PRO A 61 7.05 6.72 26.16
CA PRO A 61 8.38 6.91 25.58
C PRO A 61 9.19 5.61 25.54
N ARG A 62 10.29 5.58 24.77
CA ARG A 62 11.20 4.42 24.64
C ARG A 62 11.70 3.85 25.97
N LYS A 63 11.95 4.72 26.95
CA LYS A 63 12.35 4.36 28.31
C LYS A 63 11.55 5.23 29.27
N ARG A 64 11.04 4.64 30.36
CA ARG A 64 10.60 5.41 31.53
C ARG A 64 11.87 5.95 32.21
N ILE A 65 12.21 7.21 31.98
CA ILE A 65 13.40 7.84 32.57
C ILE A 65 12.93 8.84 33.63
N THR A 66 13.50 8.78 34.83
CA THR A 66 13.53 9.93 35.75
C THR A 66 14.48 10.94 35.15
N ILE A 67 13.97 12.07 34.64
CA ILE A 67 14.77 13.02 33.85
C ILE A 67 15.60 13.90 34.79
N ASP A 68 16.93 13.83 34.67
CA ASP A 68 17.83 14.92 35.05
C ASP A 68 17.90 15.91 33.88
N THR A 69 17.39 17.13 34.09
CA THR A 69 17.32 18.19 33.06
C THR A 69 18.61 19.02 32.95
N SER A 70 19.71 18.60 33.59
CA SER A 70 20.98 19.34 33.62
C SER A 70 21.72 19.39 32.27
N THR A 71 21.44 18.46 31.36
CA THR A 71 22.22 18.29 30.12
C THR A 71 21.44 18.78 28.89
N VAL A 72 22.01 19.75 28.18
CA VAL A 72 21.50 20.25 26.89
C VAL A 72 22.17 19.47 25.76
N VAL A 73 21.38 18.76 24.95
CA VAL A 73 21.86 18.05 23.74
C VAL A 73 21.30 18.71 22.48
N GLY A 74 22.06 18.68 21.39
CA GLY A 74 21.59 19.10 20.07
C GLY A 74 20.51 18.15 19.55
N ALA A 75 19.43 18.71 19.00
CA ALA A 75 18.33 17.93 18.43
C ALA A 75 18.81 17.08 17.25
N LYS A 76 18.51 15.78 17.27
CA LYS A 76 18.73 14.87 16.14
C LYS A 76 17.50 14.88 15.22
N ASP A 77 17.70 14.76 13.92
CA ASP A 77 16.70 14.94 12.86
C ASP A 77 15.44 14.03 12.90
N LYS A 78 15.36 13.05 13.83
CA LYS A 78 14.32 12.00 13.82
C LYS A 78 13.10 12.27 14.71
N THR A 79 13.19 13.16 15.70
CA THR A 79 12.13 13.46 16.69
C THR A 79 10.89 14.17 16.11
N PHE A 80 10.98 14.74 14.90
CA PHE A 80 9.89 15.54 14.33
C PHE A 80 8.80 14.70 13.63
N ILE A 81 9.13 13.50 13.12
CA ILE A 81 8.23 12.72 12.25
C ILE A 81 6.92 12.34 12.98
N THR A 82 6.97 11.95 14.25
CA THR A 82 5.76 11.64 15.03
C THR A 82 4.85 12.87 15.20
N GLY A 83 5.42 14.07 15.35
CA GLY A 83 4.68 15.33 15.43
C GLY A 83 3.95 15.65 14.13
N LEU A 84 4.55 15.35 12.98
CA LEU A 84 3.90 15.46 11.67
C LEU A 84 2.74 14.46 11.52
N ILE A 85 2.98 13.19 11.86
CA ILE A 85 1.98 12.11 11.72
C ILE A 85 0.74 12.39 12.58
N THR A 86 0.96 12.77 13.84
CA THR A 86 -0.13 13.13 14.76
C THR A 86 -0.92 14.34 14.29
N GLN A 87 -0.24 15.34 13.70
CA GLN A 87 -0.92 16.50 13.12
C GLN A 87 -1.78 16.15 11.91
N VAL A 88 -1.26 15.32 10.98
CA VAL A 88 -2.04 14.83 9.84
C VAL A 88 -3.30 14.12 10.33
N ALA A 89 -3.17 13.22 11.30
CA ALA A 89 -4.30 12.45 11.80
C ALA A 89 -5.38 13.34 12.44
N ALA A 90 -5.00 14.24 13.36
CA ALA A 90 -5.98 14.85 14.26
C ALA A 90 -5.61 16.24 14.83
N ALA A 91 -4.69 17.01 14.23
CA ALA A 91 -4.47 18.39 14.67
C ALA A 91 -5.76 19.22 14.63
N TYR A 92 -5.88 20.19 15.53
CA TYR A 92 -6.97 21.15 15.55
C TYR A 92 -6.46 22.59 15.60
N PHE A 93 -6.78 23.34 14.57
CA PHE A 93 -6.51 24.77 14.46
C PHE A 93 -7.84 25.52 14.24
N PRO A 94 -8.44 26.12 15.30
CA PRO A 94 -9.74 26.80 15.18
C PRO A 94 -9.70 27.99 14.22
N ASP A 95 -8.59 28.71 14.20
CA ASP A 95 -8.39 29.89 13.33
C ASP A 95 -7.91 29.51 11.91
N ASP A 96 -7.55 28.25 11.69
CA ASP A 96 -7.17 27.71 10.37
C ASP A 96 -7.70 26.29 10.14
N PRO A 97 -9.01 26.11 9.88
CA PRO A 97 -9.61 24.79 9.69
C PRO A 97 -8.99 23.97 8.55
N GLU A 98 -8.44 24.64 7.52
CA GLU A 98 -7.75 23.96 6.41
C GLU A 98 -6.45 23.29 6.89
N GLY A 99 -5.73 23.94 7.81
CA GLY A 99 -4.50 23.41 8.43
C GLY A 99 -4.74 22.31 9.46
N SER A 100 -5.98 22.08 9.89
CA SER A 100 -6.33 21.00 10.83
C SER A 100 -6.05 19.61 10.24
N GLY A 101 -5.87 18.62 11.10
CA GLY A 101 -5.82 17.22 10.72
C GLY A 101 -7.14 16.72 10.13
N LEU A 102 -7.18 15.43 9.78
CA LEU A 102 -8.37 14.79 9.26
C LEU A 102 -9.47 14.72 10.33
N ALA A 103 -9.12 14.36 11.58
CA ALA A 103 -10.06 14.17 12.71
C ALA A 103 -9.79 15.14 13.89
N PRO A 104 -10.15 16.43 13.78
CA PRO A 104 -9.88 17.42 14.84
C PRO A 104 -10.62 17.15 16.16
N GLY A 105 -11.66 16.31 16.17
CA GLY A 105 -12.35 15.87 17.39
C GLY A 105 -11.70 14.69 18.12
N ALA A 106 -10.81 13.93 17.46
CA ALA A 106 -10.21 12.72 18.02
C ALA A 106 -9.14 13.02 19.07
N GLN A 107 -8.93 12.08 19.99
CA GLN A 107 -7.83 12.12 20.97
C GLN A 107 -6.70 11.19 20.52
N ILE A 108 -5.46 11.55 20.88
CA ILE A 108 -4.23 10.88 20.48
C ILE A 108 -3.56 10.24 21.70
N ILE A 109 -3.04 9.03 21.49
CA ILE A 109 -2.11 8.35 22.38
C ILE A 109 -0.80 8.18 21.61
N SER A 110 0.30 8.75 22.10
CA SER A 110 1.59 8.73 21.39
C SER A 110 2.51 7.65 21.98
N LEU A 111 2.83 6.63 21.20
CA LEU A 111 3.57 5.46 21.67
C LEU A 111 4.86 5.30 20.87
N HIS A 112 5.97 5.11 21.55
CA HIS A 112 7.22 4.68 20.92
C HIS A 112 7.19 3.16 20.68
N TRP A 113 7.53 2.68 19.47
CA TRP A 113 7.41 1.26 19.08
C TRP A 113 8.23 0.26 19.91
N GLY A 114 9.32 0.73 20.52
CA GLY A 114 10.22 0.05 21.48
C GLY A 114 9.81 -1.36 21.91
N ASN A 115 9.18 -1.50 23.09
CA ASN A 115 8.65 -2.78 23.53
C ASN A 115 7.29 -3.03 22.86
N PHE A 116 7.31 -3.69 21.71
CA PHE A 116 6.13 -3.84 20.86
C PHE A 116 4.98 -4.55 21.59
N GLU A 117 5.26 -5.58 22.39
CA GLU A 117 4.24 -6.28 23.19
C GLU A 117 3.55 -5.34 24.18
N GLU A 118 4.30 -4.53 24.93
CA GLU A 118 3.75 -3.55 25.88
C GLU A 118 2.89 -2.51 25.15
N VAL A 119 3.32 -2.06 23.98
CA VAL A 119 2.57 -1.11 23.13
C VAL A 119 1.21 -1.69 22.73
N LEU A 120 1.16 -2.96 22.31
CA LEU A 120 -0.09 -3.61 21.93
C LEU A 120 -1.05 -3.76 23.12
N TYR A 121 -0.56 -4.22 24.27
CA TYR A 121 -1.37 -4.30 25.49
C TYR A 121 -1.86 -2.92 25.95
N LYS A 122 -1.02 -1.89 25.82
CA LYS A 122 -1.41 -0.52 26.16
C LYS A 122 -2.55 -0.02 25.29
N CYS A 123 -2.56 -0.36 24.00
CA CYS A 123 -3.67 -0.03 23.10
C CYS A 123 -4.99 -0.66 23.55
N ILE A 124 -4.95 -1.92 24.01
CA ILE A 124 -6.10 -2.62 24.59
C ILE A 124 -6.57 -1.94 25.88
N GLU A 125 -5.65 -1.72 26.83
CA GLU A 125 -5.91 -1.12 28.14
C GLU A 125 -6.60 0.25 28.00
N LEU A 126 -6.09 1.09 27.09
CA LEU A 126 -6.60 2.43 26.84
C LEU A 126 -7.87 2.46 25.98
N LYS A 127 -8.33 1.29 25.49
CA LYS A 127 -9.49 1.14 24.59
C LYS A 127 -9.36 2.03 23.35
N VAL A 128 -8.21 1.92 22.68
CA VAL A 128 -7.94 2.59 21.42
C VAL A 128 -8.91 2.09 20.35
N ASP A 129 -9.39 2.98 19.49
CA ASP A 129 -10.23 2.59 18.35
C ASP A 129 -9.38 2.30 17.10
N ILE A 130 -8.31 3.08 16.91
CA ILE A 130 -7.43 3.00 15.72
C ILE A 130 -5.97 3.02 16.16
N VAL A 131 -5.19 2.05 15.71
CA VAL A 131 -3.73 2.04 15.87
C VAL A 131 -3.10 2.35 14.51
N ASN A 132 -2.34 3.44 14.45
CA ASN A 132 -1.57 3.84 13.27
C ASN A 132 -0.10 3.46 13.48
N PHE A 133 0.38 2.51 12.69
CA PHE A 133 1.79 2.16 12.55
C PHE A 133 2.35 2.82 11.29
N SER A 134 3.15 3.87 11.50
CA SER A 134 3.74 4.67 10.41
C SER A 134 5.10 4.16 9.93
N PHE A 135 5.44 2.89 10.17
CA PHE A 135 6.73 2.29 9.80
C PHE A 135 6.53 0.87 9.29
N ALA A 136 7.25 0.46 8.23
CA ALA A 136 7.40 -0.94 7.86
C ALA A 136 8.66 -1.49 8.54
N PHE A 137 8.55 -2.59 9.27
CA PHE A 137 9.63 -3.19 10.06
C PHE A 137 9.65 -4.71 9.87
N PRO A 138 10.80 -5.34 9.66
CA PRO A 138 10.87 -6.77 9.42
C PRO A 138 10.78 -7.54 10.74
N LEU A 139 9.55 -7.73 11.24
CA LEU A 139 9.26 -8.40 12.52
C LEU A 139 9.91 -9.78 12.66
N ARG A 140 9.90 -10.61 11.62
CA ARG A 140 10.33 -12.02 11.68
C ARG A 140 11.84 -12.18 11.68
N THR A 141 12.59 -11.26 11.07
CA THR A 141 14.06 -11.30 11.11
C THR A 141 14.61 -10.71 12.41
N GLU A 142 13.84 -9.88 13.11
CA GLU A 142 14.25 -9.25 14.37
C GLU A 142 13.68 -9.95 15.62
N LEU A 143 12.68 -10.82 15.47
CA LEU A 143 12.05 -11.54 16.58
C LEU A 143 12.21 -13.04 16.44
N ASP A 144 12.38 -13.73 17.57
CA ASP A 144 12.31 -15.19 17.60
C ASP A 144 10.89 -15.68 17.29
N SER A 145 10.79 -16.95 16.89
CA SER A 145 9.52 -17.57 16.46
C SER A 145 8.43 -17.57 17.54
N THR A 146 8.81 -17.62 18.82
CA THR A 146 7.86 -17.63 19.93
C THR A 146 7.27 -16.24 20.13
N THR A 147 8.13 -15.22 20.15
CA THR A 147 7.71 -13.81 20.26
C THR A 147 6.82 -13.41 19.09
N TYR A 148 7.16 -13.85 17.88
CA TYR A 148 6.34 -13.61 16.69
C TYR A 148 4.95 -14.24 16.79
N ALA A 149 4.85 -15.51 17.21
CA ALA A 149 3.57 -16.19 17.39
C ALA A 149 2.68 -15.49 18.43
N LYS A 150 3.29 -15.03 19.53
CA LYS A 150 2.60 -14.28 20.58
C LYS A 150 2.08 -12.92 20.09
N ILE A 151 2.89 -12.16 19.34
CA ILE A 151 2.44 -10.89 18.74
C ILE A 151 1.28 -11.12 17.78
N LYS A 152 1.35 -12.17 16.96
CA LYS A 152 0.26 -12.55 16.05
C LYS A 152 -1.04 -12.82 16.80
N GLU A 153 -0.98 -13.53 17.93
CA GLU A 153 -2.14 -13.78 18.78
C GLU A 153 -2.71 -12.49 19.40
N ILE A 154 -1.85 -11.61 19.93
CA ILE A 154 -2.28 -10.34 20.51
C ILE A 154 -2.97 -9.46 19.46
N VAL A 155 -2.38 -9.36 18.27
CA VAL A 155 -2.97 -8.60 17.15
C VAL A 155 -4.33 -9.16 16.74
N LYS A 156 -4.47 -10.49 16.73
CA LYS A 156 -5.76 -11.14 16.47
C LYS A 156 -6.80 -10.73 17.53
N ILE A 157 -6.46 -10.80 18.82
CA ILE A 157 -7.34 -10.39 19.93
C ILE A 157 -7.74 -8.91 19.82
N MET A 158 -6.77 -8.02 19.52
CA MET A 158 -7.04 -6.59 19.31
C MET A 158 -8.11 -6.35 18.25
N ILE A 159 -8.02 -7.04 17.11
CA ILE A 159 -8.94 -6.86 16.00
C ILE A 159 -10.28 -7.54 16.28
N GLU A 160 -10.27 -8.82 16.67
CA GLU A 160 -11.47 -9.65 16.72
C GLU A 160 -12.30 -9.43 17.99
N GLU A 161 -11.65 -9.22 19.14
CA GLU A 161 -12.34 -9.09 20.43
C GLU A 161 -12.54 -7.63 20.85
N HIS A 162 -11.57 -6.76 20.55
CA HIS A 162 -11.63 -5.34 20.91
C HIS A 162 -12.08 -4.43 19.77
N GLY A 163 -12.21 -4.95 18.54
CA GLY A 163 -12.67 -4.17 17.38
C GLY A 163 -11.69 -3.06 16.97
N ILE A 164 -10.41 -3.18 17.32
CA ILE A 164 -9.38 -2.17 17.03
C ILE A 164 -9.02 -2.24 15.54
N ILE A 165 -9.07 -1.10 14.87
CA ILE A 165 -8.61 -0.98 13.48
C ILE A 165 -7.11 -0.68 13.47
N ILE A 166 -6.33 -1.51 12.78
CA ILE A 166 -4.89 -1.31 12.64
C ILE A 166 -4.59 -0.83 11.22
N VAL A 167 -3.93 0.33 11.12
CA VAL A 167 -3.51 0.97 9.87
C VAL A 167 -1.99 0.94 9.79
N GLN A 168 -1.47 0.36 8.71
CA GLN A 168 -0.06 0.05 8.55
C GLN A 168 0.46 0.56 7.20
N GLY A 169 1.62 1.22 7.21
CA GLY A 169 2.25 1.72 5.99
C GLY A 169 2.89 0.57 5.21
N ALA A 170 2.71 0.56 3.89
CA ALA A 170 3.30 -0.46 3.02
C ALA A 170 4.83 -0.33 2.85
N GLY A 171 5.43 0.76 3.32
CA GLY A 171 6.86 1.03 3.16
C GLY A 171 7.20 1.81 1.90
N ASN A 172 8.46 2.24 1.83
CA ASN A 172 8.95 3.18 0.81
C ASN A 172 10.03 2.53 -0.07
N THR A 173 9.89 1.24 -0.39
CA THR A 173 10.89 0.45 -1.14
C THR A 173 10.49 0.18 -2.60
N GLY A 174 9.45 0.84 -3.10
CA GLY A 174 9.09 0.84 -4.53
C GLY A 174 10.21 1.42 -5.42
N PRO A 175 10.09 1.33 -6.75
CA PRO A 175 8.86 1.05 -7.50
C PRO A 175 8.58 -0.43 -7.79
N PHE A 176 9.44 -1.34 -7.35
CA PHE A 176 9.31 -2.74 -7.71
C PHE A 176 8.11 -3.41 -7.06
N HIS A 177 7.63 -4.45 -7.75
CA HIS A 177 6.65 -5.38 -7.21
C HIS A 177 7.36 -6.33 -6.23
N PHE A 178 6.57 -7.11 -5.48
CA PHE A 178 7.02 -7.94 -4.35
C PHE A 178 7.27 -7.14 -3.07
N LEU A 179 6.20 -6.55 -2.55
CA LEU A 179 6.15 -6.08 -1.18
C LEU A 179 6.61 -7.23 -0.28
N TYR A 180 7.74 -7.03 0.37
CA TYR A 180 8.14 -7.88 1.47
C TYR A 180 7.62 -7.22 2.74
N ASP A 181 6.45 -7.67 3.19
CA ASP A 181 5.88 -7.21 4.44
C ASP A 181 5.46 -8.38 5.32
N GLU A 182 6.08 -8.43 6.49
CA GLU A 182 5.88 -9.50 7.46
C GLU A 182 4.69 -9.21 8.40
N TYR A 183 4.20 -7.96 8.45
CA TYR A 183 2.99 -7.63 9.20
C TYR A 183 1.72 -8.18 8.53
N SER A 184 1.71 -8.28 7.21
CA SER A 184 0.59 -8.85 6.44
C SER A 184 0.27 -10.30 6.82
N LEU A 185 1.23 -11.00 7.43
CA LEU A 185 1.08 -12.36 7.92
C LEU A 185 0.42 -12.45 9.30
N LEU A 186 0.21 -11.31 9.98
CA LEU A 186 -0.43 -11.26 11.29
C LEU A 186 -1.95 -11.36 11.16
N SER A 187 -2.56 -10.61 10.25
CA SER A 187 -4.01 -10.64 9.98
C SER A 187 -4.38 -9.96 8.66
N ASP A 188 -5.30 -10.57 7.91
CA ASP A 188 -5.85 -10.01 6.66
C ASP A 188 -6.76 -8.78 6.91
N GLN A 189 -7.08 -8.49 8.18
CA GLN A 189 -7.91 -7.33 8.58
C GLN A 189 -7.09 -6.07 8.88
N ILE A 190 -5.76 -6.14 8.89
CA ILE A 190 -4.90 -4.94 8.96
C ILE A 190 -5.05 -4.17 7.65
N PHE A 191 -5.05 -2.83 7.71
CA PHE A 191 -5.17 -1.95 6.56
C PHE A 191 -3.77 -1.57 6.06
N PHE A 192 -3.33 -2.16 4.95
CA PHE A 192 -2.06 -1.85 4.31
C PHE A 192 -2.20 -0.67 3.35
N VAL A 193 -1.43 0.38 3.61
CA VAL A 193 -1.61 1.69 2.98
C VAL A 193 -0.41 2.06 2.12
N GLY A 194 -0.66 2.23 0.82
CA GLY A 194 0.26 2.84 -0.12
C GLY A 194 0.15 4.37 -0.15
N SER A 195 1.17 5.03 -0.67
CA SER A 195 1.26 6.48 -0.73
C SER A 195 0.80 7.03 -2.08
N PHE A 196 -0.17 7.94 -2.07
CA PHE A 196 -0.73 8.61 -3.25
C PHE A 196 -0.34 10.08 -3.28
N PHE A 197 -0.01 10.60 -4.46
CA PHE A 197 0.28 12.01 -4.70
C PHE A 197 -1.00 12.72 -5.15
N ALA A 198 -1.68 13.37 -4.21
CA ALA A 198 -2.89 14.13 -4.47
C ALA A 198 -2.61 15.41 -5.28
N ALA A 199 -3.45 15.72 -6.27
CA ALA A 199 -3.32 16.95 -7.06
C ALA A 199 -3.36 18.24 -6.20
N GLU A 200 -4.04 18.20 -5.05
CA GLU A 200 -4.14 19.28 -4.04
C GLU A 200 -2.79 19.87 -3.60
N VAL A 201 -1.72 19.06 -3.62
CA VAL A 201 -0.37 19.45 -3.19
C VAL A 201 0.60 19.71 -4.34
N LYS A 202 0.14 19.61 -5.60
CA LYS A 202 1.00 19.73 -6.78
C LYS A 202 1.86 20.99 -6.77
N ASP A 203 1.26 22.16 -6.55
CA ASP A 203 1.96 23.45 -6.60
C ASP A 203 2.84 23.72 -5.36
N LYS A 204 2.76 22.84 -4.35
CA LYS A 204 3.44 22.96 -3.07
C LYS A 204 4.65 22.04 -2.95
N PHE A 205 4.77 21.06 -3.83
CA PHE A 205 5.90 20.12 -3.89
C PHE A 205 6.57 20.22 -5.25
N GLU A 206 7.90 20.08 -5.27
CA GLU A 206 8.63 19.89 -6.53
C GLU A 206 8.30 18.48 -7.02
N SER A 207 7.16 18.35 -7.72
CA SER A 207 6.80 17.10 -8.38
C SER A 207 7.60 17.00 -9.68
N ASP A 208 8.12 15.81 -10.00
CA ASP A 208 8.24 15.44 -11.41
C ASP A 208 6.85 15.68 -12.01
N GLU A 209 6.73 16.60 -12.98
CA GLU A 209 5.50 17.31 -13.41
C GLU A 209 4.29 16.40 -13.79
N ASN A 210 4.44 15.08 -13.72
CA ASN A 210 3.56 14.04 -14.24
C ASN A 210 3.00 13.05 -13.19
N MET A 211 3.25 13.24 -11.88
CA MET A 211 2.77 12.33 -10.81
C MET A 211 1.37 12.70 -10.24
N ASN A 212 0.63 13.61 -10.88
CA ASN A 212 -0.67 14.05 -10.36
C ASN A 212 -1.67 12.90 -10.32
N ASN A 213 -2.28 12.72 -9.16
CA ASN A 213 -3.24 11.66 -8.89
C ASN A 213 -2.67 10.26 -9.20
N GLN A 214 -1.43 10.03 -8.78
CA GLN A 214 -0.76 8.73 -8.93
C GLN A 214 -0.14 8.23 -7.63
N VAL A 215 0.00 6.91 -7.51
CA VAL A 215 0.80 6.30 -6.45
C VAL A 215 2.25 6.72 -6.59
N HIS A 216 2.84 7.19 -5.50
CA HIS A 216 4.25 7.57 -5.44
C HIS A 216 5.16 6.41 -5.90
N ASN A 217 6.22 6.71 -6.65
CA ASN A 217 7.15 5.69 -7.12
C ASN A 217 7.85 4.94 -5.98
N PHE A 218 8.14 5.60 -4.87
CA PHE A 218 8.72 4.95 -3.70
C PHE A 218 7.73 4.05 -2.96
N SER A 219 6.41 4.21 -3.16
CA SER A 219 5.43 3.39 -2.44
C SER A 219 5.62 1.93 -2.85
N SER A 220 5.78 1.06 -1.86
CA SER A 220 5.88 -0.38 -2.11
C SER A 220 4.61 -0.89 -2.81
N ARG A 221 4.76 -1.98 -3.57
CA ARG A 221 3.70 -2.59 -4.38
C ARG A 221 3.66 -4.08 -4.14
N GLY A 222 2.47 -4.66 -4.20
CA GLY A 222 2.29 -6.11 -4.17
C GLY A 222 2.94 -6.84 -5.36
N PRO A 223 2.69 -8.16 -5.49
CA PRO A 223 1.96 -9.00 -4.54
C PRO A 223 2.84 -9.33 -3.32
N LEU A 224 2.24 -9.86 -2.27
CA LEU A 224 2.96 -10.48 -1.15
C LEU A 224 3.44 -11.90 -1.53
N PRO A 225 4.43 -12.48 -0.84
CA PRO A 225 4.82 -13.88 -1.03
C PRO A 225 3.69 -14.88 -0.83
N SER A 226 2.70 -14.58 0.02
CA SER A 226 1.49 -15.37 0.23
C SER A 226 0.52 -15.33 -0.96
N GLY A 227 0.80 -14.53 -1.99
CA GLY A 227 -0.07 -14.27 -3.14
C GLY A 227 -1.19 -13.27 -2.87
N ALA A 228 -1.33 -12.76 -1.64
CA ALA A 228 -2.19 -11.62 -1.36
C ALA A 228 -1.77 -10.37 -2.17
N ARG A 229 -2.72 -9.47 -2.38
CA ARG A 229 -2.50 -8.23 -3.12
C ARG A 229 -1.46 -7.31 -2.48
N GLY A 230 -1.32 -7.34 -1.16
CA GLY A 230 -0.37 -6.52 -0.41
C GLY A 230 -0.90 -5.13 -0.05
N ILE A 231 -1.39 -4.37 -1.01
CA ILE A 231 -1.99 -3.05 -0.77
C ILE A 231 -3.51 -3.17 -0.64
N ASP A 232 -4.08 -2.65 0.44
CA ASP A 232 -5.52 -2.55 0.60
C ASP A 232 -6.06 -1.24 0.04
N PHE A 233 -5.41 -0.12 0.39
CA PHE A 233 -5.84 1.22 0.00
C PHE A 233 -4.63 2.12 -0.24
N VAL A 234 -4.88 3.24 -0.91
CA VAL A 234 -3.91 4.33 -1.01
C VAL A 234 -4.52 5.62 -0.49
N ALA A 235 -3.69 6.48 0.08
CA ALA A 235 -4.10 7.79 0.57
C ALA A 235 -3.02 8.84 0.36
N PRO A 236 -3.38 10.14 0.42
CA PRO A 236 -2.42 11.20 0.26
C PRO A 236 -1.25 11.08 1.24
N GLY A 237 -0.05 10.87 0.71
CA GLY A 237 1.17 10.69 1.51
C GLY A 237 2.13 11.86 1.46
N SER A 238 1.64 13.04 1.06
CA SER A 238 2.40 14.29 0.98
C SER A 238 1.66 15.37 1.79
N ALA A 239 2.32 15.95 2.79
CA ALA A 239 1.72 16.97 3.67
C ALA A 239 2.73 18.02 4.14
N ILE A 240 2.22 19.20 4.50
CA ILE A 240 2.97 20.30 5.11
C ILE A 240 2.31 20.61 6.44
N THR A 241 3.05 20.51 7.54
CA THR A 241 2.55 20.82 8.89
C THR A 241 3.55 21.66 9.66
N ASP A 242 3.12 22.19 10.80
CA ASP A 242 4.00 22.90 11.72
C ASP A 242 5.09 21.97 12.24
N LEU A 243 6.24 22.58 12.48
CA LEU A 243 7.40 21.93 13.08
C LEU A 243 7.55 22.41 14.53
N PRO A 244 8.11 21.58 15.43
CA PRO A 244 8.48 22.02 16.77
C PRO A 244 9.37 23.26 16.73
N LYS A 245 9.19 24.18 17.69
CA LYS A 245 9.93 25.46 17.71
C LYS A 245 11.45 25.32 17.79
N TRP A 246 11.93 24.19 18.33
CA TRP A 246 13.35 23.87 18.43
C TRP A 246 13.93 23.32 17.11
N TYR A 247 13.08 23.00 16.12
CA TYR A 247 13.52 22.48 14.83
C TYR A 247 13.97 23.63 13.91
N PRO A 248 15.14 23.51 13.23
CA PRO A 248 15.76 24.62 12.52
C PRO A 248 15.02 25.06 11.24
N LYS A 249 14.26 24.16 10.61
CA LYS A 249 13.38 24.55 9.50
C LYS A 249 12.04 25.04 10.06
N LYS A 250 11.39 25.96 9.35
CA LYS A 250 10.05 26.45 9.73
C LYS A 250 8.91 25.62 9.14
N ASN A 251 9.15 24.86 8.07
CA ASN A 251 8.25 23.91 7.42
C ASN A 251 9.08 22.90 6.63
N ASP A 252 8.71 21.62 6.64
CA ASP A 252 9.38 20.59 5.84
C ASP A 252 8.37 19.86 4.97
N ARG A 253 8.75 19.62 3.71
CA ARG A 253 7.92 18.98 2.70
C ARG A 253 8.16 17.48 2.79
N ASN A 254 7.31 16.78 3.52
CA ASN A 254 7.51 15.35 3.78
C ASN A 254 6.61 14.51 2.89
N GLN A 255 7.16 13.38 2.45
CA GLN A 255 6.46 12.38 1.65
C GLN A 255 6.75 10.98 2.18
N GLY A 256 5.74 10.10 2.24
CA GLY A 256 5.94 8.72 2.66
C GLY A 256 4.64 7.98 2.89
N THR A 257 4.69 6.64 2.86
CA THR A 257 3.58 5.80 3.35
C THR A 257 3.25 6.11 4.81
N SER A 258 4.25 6.48 5.62
CA SER A 258 4.11 7.00 6.99
C SER A 258 3.19 8.21 7.13
N LEU A 259 2.93 8.96 6.05
CA LEU A 259 1.98 10.08 6.01
C LEU A 259 0.63 9.73 5.38
N ALA A 260 0.58 8.68 4.56
CA ALA A 260 -0.67 8.15 4.05
C ALA A 260 -1.46 7.43 5.15
N THR A 261 -0.78 6.74 6.07
CA THR A 261 -1.43 6.03 7.18
C THR A 261 -2.20 6.95 8.14
N PRO A 262 -1.67 8.08 8.65
CA PRO A 262 -2.44 8.99 9.49
C PRO A 262 -3.59 9.67 8.73
N ASN A 263 -3.46 9.85 7.41
CA ASN A 263 -4.56 10.34 6.57
C ASN A 263 -5.73 9.34 6.59
N ILE A 264 -5.46 8.05 6.38
CA ILE A 264 -6.48 6.99 6.51
C ILE A 264 -7.00 6.91 7.94
N ALA A 265 -6.13 6.89 8.95
CA ALA A 265 -6.54 6.75 10.35
C ALA A 265 -7.47 7.89 10.79
N GLY A 266 -7.17 9.14 10.42
CA GLY A 266 -8.04 10.28 10.73
C GLY A 266 -9.34 10.27 9.91
N SER A 267 -9.30 9.84 8.64
CA SER A 267 -10.52 9.70 7.83
C SER A 267 -11.45 8.62 8.40
N ILE A 268 -10.89 7.47 8.80
CA ILE A 268 -11.63 6.40 9.48
C ILE A 268 -12.15 6.89 10.84
N ALA A 269 -11.40 7.69 11.61
CA ALA A 269 -11.89 8.23 12.87
C ALA A 269 -13.16 9.07 12.70
N CYS A 270 -13.26 9.85 11.62
CA CYS A 270 -14.48 10.60 11.33
C CYS A 270 -15.65 9.67 11.00
N LEU A 271 -15.42 8.66 10.16
CA LEU A 271 -16.40 7.60 9.89
C LEU A 271 -16.86 6.90 11.17
N LEU A 272 -15.94 6.48 12.05
CA LEU A 272 -16.28 5.80 13.30
C LEU A 272 -17.08 6.72 14.24
N SER A 273 -16.74 8.01 14.31
CA SER A 273 -17.49 8.96 15.12
C SER A 273 -18.94 9.10 14.64
N ALA A 274 -19.17 9.07 13.33
CA ALA A 274 -20.50 9.05 12.74
C ALA A 274 -21.28 7.78 13.11
N LEU A 275 -20.64 6.61 13.00
CA LEU A 275 -21.26 5.34 13.34
C LEU A 275 -21.64 5.28 14.83
N LYS A 276 -20.74 5.70 15.72
CA LYS A 276 -21.02 5.79 17.17
C LYS A 276 -22.17 6.76 17.46
N ALA A 277 -22.18 7.94 16.84
CA ALA A 277 -23.25 8.93 17.03
C ALA A 277 -24.63 8.41 16.57
N ASN A 278 -24.66 7.51 15.58
CA ASN A 278 -25.88 6.88 15.09
C ASN A 278 -26.18 5.52 15.77
N SER A 279 -25.44 5.16 16.82
CA SER A 279 -25.57 3.87 17.53
C SER A 279 -25.42 2.65 16.60
N ILE A 280 -24.64 2.78 15.54
CA ILE A 280 -24.36 1.71 14.59
C ILE A 280 -23.14 0.93 15.09
N LYS A 281 -23.34 -0.36 15.39
CA LYS A 281 -22.24 -1.28 15.70
C LYS A 281 -21.44 -1.58 14.44
N TYR A 282 -20.13 -1.69 14.58
CA TYR A 282 -19.22 -1.99 13.48
C TYR A 282 -18.13 -2.96 13.94
N THR A 283 -17.51 -3.63 12.97
CA THR A 283 -16.29 -4.42 13.15
C THR A 283 -15.22 -3.96 12.15
N PRO A 284 -13.93 -4.21 12.40
CA PRO A 284 -12.87 -3.90 11.43
C PRO A 284 -13.13 -4.48 10.04
N ALA A 285 -13.63 -5.73 9.95
CA ALA A 285 -14.04 -6.35 8.70
C ALA A 285 -15.14 -5.56 7.96
N MET A 286 -16.20 -5.15 8.66
CA MET A 286 -17.28 -4.34 8.08
C MET A 286 -16.75 -3.00 7.54
N ILE A 287 -15.88 -2.32 8.30
CA ILE A 287 -15.30 -1.04 7.87
C ILE A 287 -14.40 -1.23 6.64
N LYS A 288 -13.54 -2.26 6.66
CA LYS A 288 -12.64 -2.57 5.54
C LYS A 288 -13.43 -2.88 4.26
N MET A 289 -14.49 -3.68 4.39
CA MET A 289 -15.35 -4.05 3.27
C MET A 289 -16.16 -2.87 2.74
N ALA A 290 -16.71 -2.01 3.61
CA ALA A 290 -17.41 -0.80 3.16
C ALA A 290 -16.47 0.11 2.37
N LEU A 291 -15.27 0.37 2.90
CA LEU A 291 -14.25 1.17 2.22
C LEU A 291 -13.78 0.52 0.91
N ALA A 292 -13.64 -0.80 0.86
CA ALA A 292 -13.27 -1.52 -0.37
C ALA A 292 -14.34 -1.42 -1.46
N ASN A 293 -15.62 -1.45 -1.09
CA ASN A 293 -16.75 -1.36 -2.02
C ASN A 293 -17.01 0.06 -2.54
N THR A 294 -16.57 1.09 -1.80
CA THR A 294 -16.76 2.50 -2.18
C THR A 294 -15.49 3.20 -2.62
N ALA A 295 -14.32 2.56 -2.55
CA ALA A 295 -13.07 3.16 -2.95
C ALA A 295 -13.06 3.59 -4.43
N PHE A 296 -12.44 4.73 -4.68
CA PHE A 296 -12.23 5.23 -6.04
C PHE A 296 -10.93 4.65 -6.61
N LEU A 297 -11.05 3.85 -7.67
CA LEU A 297 -9.92 3.30 -8.42
C LEU A 297 -9.80 4.01 -9.78
N PRO A 298 -8.69 4.71 -10.07
CA PRO A 298 -8.48 5.33 -11.37
C PRO A 298 -8.50 4.29 -12.51
N SER A 299 -9.00 4.69 -13.68
CA SER A 299 -9.00 3.82 -14.87
C SER A 299 -7.57 3.41 -15.25
N GLY A 300 -7.35 2.12 -15.50
CA GLY A 300 -6.03 1.57 -15.82
C GLY A 300 -5.06 1.53 -14.63
N ALA A 301 -5.52 1.76 -13.41
CA ALA A 301 -4.70 1.66 -12.21
C ALA A 301 -4.15 0.24 -12.00
N ASP A 302 -2.88 0.16 -11.62
CA ASP A 302 -2.27 -1.07 -11.15
C ASP A 302 -2.79 -1.42 -9.75
N LYS A 303 -3.64 -2.44 -9.66
CA LYS A 303 -4.22 -2.88 -8.38
C LYS A 303 -3.18 -3.35 -7.36
N LEU A 304 -1.99 -3.78 -7.79
CA LEU A 304 -0.90 -4.12 -6.87
C LEU A 304 -0.25 -2.88 -6.24
N ALA A 305 -0.46 -1.70 -6.83
CA ALA A 305 -0.04 -0.41 -6.29
C ALA A 305 -1.17 0.34 -5.56
N TYR A 306 -2.41 0.25 -6.06
CA TYR A 306 -3.56 1.00 -5.55
C TYR A 306 -4.41 0.26 -4.53
N GLY A 307 -4.33 -1.08 -4.50
CA GLY A 307 -5.28 -1.89 -3.75
C GLY A 307 -6.69 -1.77 -4.31
N HIS A 308 -7.66 -1.54 -3.43
CA HIS A 308 -9.03 -1.18 -3.77
C HIS A 308 -9.15 0.25 -4.31
N GLY A 309 -8.12 1.09 -4.12
CA GLY A 309 -8.10 2.48 -4.55
C GLY A 309 -8.04 3.47 -3.37
N ILE A 310 -8.50 4.68 -3.63
CA ILE A 310 -8.53 5.77 -2.66
C ILE A 310 -9.82 5.69 -1.84
N ILE A 311 -9.71 5.65 -0.51
CA ILE A 311 -10.88 5.55 0.37
C ILE A 311 -11.86 6.72 0.16
N GLN A 312 -13.15 6.45 0.20
CA GLN A 312 -14.23 7.44 0.03
C GLN A 312 -15.13 7.38 1.27
N ILE A 313 -14.86 8.19 2.30
CA ILE A 313 -15.50 7.99 3.62
C ILE A 313 -16.97 8.39 3.67
N ASN A 314 -17.40 9.35 2.85
CA ASN A 314 -18.80 9.75 2.78
C ASN A 314 -19.62 8.63 2.13
N ASP A 315 -19.13 8.09 1.02
CA ASP A 315 -19.78 6.97 0.35
C ASP A 315 -19.79 5.71 1.24
N ALA A 316 -18.69 5.43 1.95
CA ALA A 316 -18.62 4.31 2.89
C ALA A 316 -19.65 4.44 4.02
N PHE A 317 -19.88 5.65 4.55
CA PHE A 317 -20.89 5.89 5.58
C PHE A 317 -22.31 5.62 5.06
N GLU A 318 -22.66 6.14 3.88
CA GLU A 318 -23.98 5.91 3.28
C GLU A 318 -24.18 4.42 2.92
N PHE A 319 -23.13 3.77 2.43
CA PHE A 319 -23.13 2.33 2.16
C PHE A 319 -23.42 1.51 3.43
N ILE A 320 -22.75 1.81 4.56
CA ILE A 320 -23.00 1.12 5.82
C ILE A 320 -24.44 1.35 6.30
N LYS A 321 -24.93 2.59 6.26
CA LYS A 321 -26.30 2.91 6.70
C LYS A 321 -27.37 2.16 5.92
N THR A 322 -27.19 2.04 4.60
CA THR A 322 -28.13 1.36 3.72
C THR A 322 -28.03 -0.16 3.78
N SER A 323 -26.89 -0.69 4.22
CA SER A 323 -26.59 -2.13 4.19
C SER A 323 -26.47 -2.79 5.57
N ILE A 324 -26.70 -2.06 6.68
CA ILE A 324 -26.35 -2.53 8.03
C ILE A 324 -26.90 -3.91 8.42
N ASN A 325 -28.11 -4.26 7.95
CA ASN A 325 -28.77 -5.52 8.29
C ASN A 325 -28.25 -6.73 7.49
N ILE A 326 -27.39 -6.49 6.49
CA ILE A 326 -26.95 -7.51 5.53
C ILE A 326 -25.41 -7.61 5.44
N LEU A 327 -24.67 -6.70 6.07
CA LEU A 327 -23.21 -6.77 6.15
C LEU A 327 -22.80 -7.87 7.12
N PRO A 328 -21.93 -8.82 6.72
CA PRO A 328 -21.40 -9.80 7.65
C PRO A 328 -20.56 -9.11 8.73
N MET A 329 -20.70 -9.56 9.98
CA MET A 329 -19.90 -9.03 11.09
C MET A 329 -18.46 -9.57 11.09
N LYS A 330 -18.21 -10.70 10.42
CA LYS A 330 -16.91 -11.35 10.28
C LYS A 330 -16.47 -11.36 8.82
N SER A 331 -15.16 -11.29 8.58
CA SER A 331 -14.59 -11.45 7.25
C SER A 331 -14.66 -12.91 6.79
N SER A 332 -14.98 -13.13 5.51
CA SER A 332 -14.71 -14.41 4.86
C SER A 332 -13.27 -14.40 4.35
N THR A 333 -12.52 -15.46 4.61
CA THR A 333 -11.10 -15.53 4.25
C THR A 333 -10.83 -16.75 3.36
N PRO A 334 -10.29 -16.57 2.14
CA PRO A 334 -9.84 -17.69 1.34
C PRO A 334 -8.75 -18.50 2.06
N ILE A 335 -8.90 -19.83 2.07
CA ILE A 335 -7.93 -20.79 2.57
C ILE A 335 -7.57 -21.75 1.45
N PHE A 336 -6.28 -21.91 1.19
CA PHE A 336 -5.82 -22.90 0.22
C PHE A 336 -5.58 -24.22 0.92
N LEU A 337 -6.19 -25.29 0.43
CA LEU A 337 -6.11 -26.61 1.06
C LEU A 337 -4.68 -27.17 1.13
N ASN A 338 -3.80 -26.72 0.24
CA ASN A 338 -2.41 -27.16 0.18
C ASN A 338 -1.46 -26.28 1.02
N ASP A 339 -1.85 -25.05 1.36
CA ASP A 339 -1.06 -24.13 2.18
C ASP A 339 -1.96 -23.09 2.87
N PRO A 340 -2.20 -23.20 4.19
CA PRO A 340 -3.07 -22.26 4.91
C PRO A 340 -2.47 -20.84 5.03
N ASN A 341 -1.17 -20.66 4.75
CA ASN A 341 -0.53 -19.34 4.74
C ASN A 341 -0.69 -18.63 3.38
N GLN A 342 -1.16 -19.33 2.35
CA GLN A 342 -1.46 -18.74 1.07
C GLN A 342 -2.75 -17.92 1.17
N LYS A 343 -2.71 -16.68 0.69
CA LYS A 343 -3.80 -15.67 0.75
C LYS A 343 -4.24 -15.19 -0.64
N GLY A 344 -3.53 -15.63 -1.67
CA GLY A 344 -3.88 -15.47 -3.06
C GLY A 344 -3.02 -16.36 -3.95
N ILE A 345 -3.24 -16.32 -5.25
CA ILE A 345 -2.44 -17.12 -6.18
C ILE A 345 -1.30 -16.25 -6.70
N LEU A 346 -0.06 -16.59 -6.34
CA LEU A 346 1.14 -16.08 -6.99
C LEU A 346 1.79 -17.21 -7.78
N HIS A 347 1.77 -17.09 -9.10
CA HIS A 347 2.46 -18.02 -9.99
C HIS A 347 3.58 -17.29 -10.75
N ILE A 348 4.81 -17.78 -10.62
CA ILE A 348 5.95 -17.35 -11.44
C ILE A 348 6.30 -18.50 -12.35
N GLN A 349 6.17 -18.30 -13.66
CA GLN A 349 6.42 -19.35 -14.63
C GLN A 349 7.91 -19.71 -14.66
N ASN A 350 8.21 -21.00 -14.55
CA ASN A 350 9.56 -21.57 -14.63
C ASN A 350 9.78 -22.20 -16.01
N GLY A 351 10.92 -21.90 -16.63
CA GLY A 351 11.30 -22.44 -17.94
C GLY A 351 10.63 -21.79 -19.16
N ILE A 352 11.21 -22.04 -20.34
CA ILE A 352 10.73 -21.57 -21.64
C ILE A 352 9.41 -22.29 -21.98
N LYS A 353 8.46 -21.57 -22.58
CA LYS A 353 7.22 -22.17 -23.14
C LYS A 353 7.59 -23.22 -24.20
N ASN A 354 7.58 -24.50 -23.84
CA ASN A 354 7.68 -25.60 -24.79
C ASN A 354 6.28 -26.09 -25.16
N ASN A 355 6.00 -26.21 -26.47
CA ASN A 355 4.69 -26.61 -27.04
C ASN A 355 4.10 -27.93 -26.51
N ASN A 356 4.85 -28.73 -25.72
CA ASN A 356 4.44 -30.05 -25.25
C ASN A 356 3.96 -30.12 -23.80
N ASN A 357 4.10 -29.05 -23.00
CA ASN A 357 3.59 -29.01 -21.62
C ASN A 357 2.46 -27.98 -21.51
N LEU A 358 1.22 -28.46 -21.56
CA LEU A 358 0.01 -27.71 -21.23
C LEU A 358 0.11 -27.21 -19.78
N SER A 359 0.66 -26.02 -19.54
CA SER A 359 0.81 -25.50 -18.17
C SER A 359 -0.48 -24.80 -17.68
N THR A 360 -1.62 -25.48 -17.83
CA THR A 360 -2.81 -25.10 -17.07
C THR A 360 -2.64 -25.55 -15.62
N ILE A 361 -2.67 -24.62 -14.70
CA ILE A 361 -2.45 -24.87 -13.27
C ILE A 361 -3.80 -24.83 -12.55
N ASN A 362 -4.05 -25.79 -11.66
CA ASN A 362 -5.27 -25.85 -10.87
C ASN A 362 -4.97 -25.56 -9.40
N TYR A 363 -5.77 -24.67 -8.80
CA TYR A 363 -5.76 -24.37 -7.38
C TYR A 363 -7.12 -24.71 -6.79
N THR A 364 -7.14 -25.36 -5.63
CA THR A 364 -8.36 -25.62 -4.87
C THR A 364 -8.42 -24.67 -3.67
N VAL A 365 -9.52 -23.93 -3.60
CA VAL A 365 -9.74 -22.88 -2.60
C VAL A 365 -10.94 -23.27 -1.76
N ASN A 366 -10.72 -23.29 -0.45
CA ASN A 366 -11.73 -23.38 0.59
C ASN A 366 -11.99 -21.96 1.15
N ILE A 367 -13.13 -21.72 1.76
CA ILE A 367 -13.46 -20.46 2.42
C ILE A 367 -13.72 -20.71 3.90
N ASP A 368 -12.91 -20.09 4.76
CA ASP A 368 -13.27 -19.95 6.17
C ASP A 368 -14.35 -18.88 6.28
N SER A 369 -15.60 -19.34 6.44
CA SER A 369 -16.76 -18.50 6.62
C SER A 369 -17.50 -18.92 7.89
N ALA A 370 -17.89 -17.93 8.70
CA ALA A 370 -18.67 -18.15 9.91
C ALA A 370 -20.15 -18.42 9.62
N ASP A 371 -20.59 -18.16 8.38
CA ASP A 371 -21.98 -18.20 7.97
C ASP A 371 -22.12 -19.14 6.76
N ASP A 372 -23.21 -19.91 6.70
CA ASP A 372 -23.57 -20.83 5.61
C ASP A 372 -23.99 -20.04 4.34
N ILE A 373 -23.11 -19.15 3.85
CA ILE A 373 -23.37 -18.24 2.74
C ILE A 373 -23.07 -18.93 1.42
N LYS A 374 -24.01 -18.80 0.49
CA LYS A 374 -23.83 -19.17 -0.90
C LYS A 374 -23.25 -18.00 -1.70
N TRP A 375 -22.21 -18.28 -2.48
CA TRP A 375 -21.39 -17.29 -3.17
C TRP A 375 -21.56 -17.34 -4.69
N ILE A 376 -21.78 -16.18 -5.31
CA ILE A 376 -21.60 -15.99 -6.75
C ILE A 376 -20.17 -15.50 -6.98
N LEU A 377 -19.38 -16.27 -7.73
CA LEU A 377 -17.99 -15.95 -8.07
C LEU A 377 -17.92 -15.31 -9.45
N LYS A 378 -17.21 -14.19 -9.57
CA LYS A 378 -16.91 -13.52 -10.85
C LYS A 378 -15.44 -13.14 -10.92
N CYS A 379 -14.80 -13.33 -12.07
CA CYS A 379 -13.41 -12.95 -12.27
C CYS A 379 -13.33 -11.58 -12.95
N PHE A 380 -12.41 -10.74 -12.48
CA PHE A 380 -12.13 -9.40 -12.97
C PHE A 380 -10.65 -9.26 -13.37
N PRO A 381 -10.32 -8.44 -14.38
CA PRO A 381 -11.25 -7.65 -15.19
C PRO A 381 -12.14 -8.53 -16.08
N ASP A 382 -13.26 -7.99 -16.57
CA ASP A 382 -14.25 -8.77 -17.35
C ASP A 382 -13.68 -9.36 -18.65
N ASP A 383 -12.61 -8.78 -19.17
CA ASP A 383 -11.87 -9.23 -20.35
C ASP A 383 -10.74 -10.22 -20.03
N ASN A 384 -10.61 -10.67 -18.76
CA ASN A 384 -9.68 -11.73 -18.40
C ASN A 384 -9.94 -13.00 -19.24
N ASN A 385 -8.86 -13.56 -19.79
CA ASN A 385 -8.91 -14.78 -20.60
C ASN A 385 -8.07 -15.93 -20.03
N PHE A 386 -7.26 -15.69 -18.99
CA PHE A 386 -6.28 -16.64 -18.46
C PHE A 386 -6.73 -17.33 -17.17
N VAL A 387 -7.68 -16.75 -16.43
CA VAL A 387 -8.30 -17.38 -15.25
C VAL A 387 -9.65 -17.98 -15.61
N ARG A 388 -9.89 -19.25 -15.26
CA ARG A 388 -11.18 -19.94 -15.42
C ARG A 388 -11.64 -20.55 -14.10
N LEU A 389 -12.91 -20.36 -13.76
CA LEU A 389 -13.55 -20.96 -12.59
C LEU A 389 -14.18 -22.31 -12.96
N SER A 390 -14.08 -23.30 -12.07
CA SER A 390 -14.83 -24.57 -12.25
C SER A 390 -16.33 -24.42 -12.00
N THR A 391 -16.72 -23.41 -11.22
CA THR A 391 -18.11 -23.04 -10.93
C THR A 391 -18.21 -21.55 -10.66
N THR A 392 -19.33 -20.95 -11.00
CA THR A 392 -19.67 -19.55 -10.66
C THR A 392 -20.53 -19.46 -9.41
N LEU A 393 -20.99 -20.59 -8.86
CA LEU A 393 -21.87 -20.65 -7.70
C LEU A 393 -21.39 -21.78 -6.78
N THR A 394 -21.09 -21.45 -5.52
CA THR A 394 -20.56 -22.43 -4.56
C THR A 394 -20.93 -22.06 -3.13
N ASN A 395 -20.91 -23.04 -2.24
CA ASN A 395 -20.88 -22.80 -0.80
C ASN A 395 -19.48 -23.06 -0.23
N ASP A 396 -18.74 -24.03 -0.79
CA ASP A 396 -17.33 -24.35 -0.54
C ASP A 396 -16.97 -25.64 -1.34
N PRO A 397 -15.73 -26.12 -1.36
CA PRO A 397 -14.56 -25.57 -2.05
C PRO A 397 -14.76 -25.40 -3.57
N PHE A 398 -13.95 -24.58 -4.22
CA PHE A 398 -13.97 -24.39 -5.69
C PHE A 398 -12.57 -24.44 -6.31
N ASN A 399 -12.51 -24.72 -7.62
CA ASN A 399 -11.24 -24.77 -8.35
C ASN A 399 -11.05 -23.57 -9.27
N VAL A 400 -9.82 -23.05 -9.27
CA VAL A 400 -9.34 -21.99 -10.15
C VAL A 400 -8.32 -22.59 -11.10
N LYS A 401 -8.55 -22.42 -12.41
CA LYS A 401 -7.62 -22.82 -13.46
C LYS A 401 -6.92 -21.60 -14.05
N ILE A 402 -5.61 -21.67 -14.22
CA ILE A 402 -4.79 -20.61 -14.80
C ILE A 402 -4.11 -21.13 -16.07
N ASP A 403 -4.36 -20.49 -17.21
CA ASP A 403 -3.75 -20.79 -18.49
C ASP A 403 -2.63 -19.78 -18.80
N THR A 404 -1.39 -20.18 -18.56
CA THR A 404 -0.21 -19.32 -18.78
C THR A 404 0.19 -19.24 -20.25
N ASN A 405 -0.32 -20.13 -21.13
CA ASN A 405 0.13 -20.22 -22.53
C ASN A 405 -0.24 -18.98 -23.34
N ILE A 406 -1.37 -18.35 -23.01
CA ILE A 406 -1.87 -17.16 -23.70
C ILE A 406 -1.27 -15.84 -23.21
N LEU A 407 -0.51 -15.88 -22.11
CA LEU A 407 0.10 -14.69 -21.51
C LEU A 407 1.39 -14.29 -22.24
N GLU A 408 1.64 -12.98 -22.33
CA GLU A 408 2.82 -12.46 -23.00
C GLU A 408 4.10 -12.74 -22.20
N GLU A 409 5.22 -13.02 -22.86
CA GLU A 409 6.52 -13.09 -22.19
C GLU A 409 6.99 -11.72 -21.68
N GLY A 410 7.73 -11.72 -20.58
CA GLY A 410 8.19 -10.52 -19.90
C GLY A 410 7.11 -9.75 -19.15
N SER A 411 5.92 -10.34 -18.94
CA SER A 411 4.75 -9.66 -18.38
C SER A 411 4.41 -10.09 -16.95
N LEU A 412 3.72 -9.20 -16.24
CA LEU A 412 2.95 -9.49 -15.03
C LEU A 412 1.48 -9.32 -15.37
N ASN A 413 0.68 -10.32 -15.03
CA ASN A 413 -0.75 -10.38 -15.30
C ASN A 413 -1.48 -10.52 -13.98
N TYR A 414 -2.53 -9.72 -13.81
CA TYR A 414 -3.29 -9.66 -12.57
C TYR A 414 -4.77 -9.84 -12.82
N ALA A 415 -5.41 -10.66 -12.01
CA ALA A 415 -6.86 -10.85 -11.98
C ALA A 415 -7.31 -11.00 -10.52
N GLU A 416 -8.59 -10.77 -10.26
CA GLU A 416 -9.21 -11.06 -8.97
C GLU A 416 -10.51 -11.83 -9.17
N ILE A 417 -10.76 -12.83 -8.33
CA ILE A 417 -12.11 -13.40 -8.21
C ILE A 417 -12.81 -12.68 -7.08
N HIS A 418 -13.96 -12.08 -7.39
CA HIS A 418 -14.84 -11.41 -6.46
C HIS A 418 -15.98 -12.36 -6.09
N ALA A 419 -16.27 -12.45 -4.79
CA ALA A 419 -17.35 -13.27 -4.29
C ALA A 419 -18.50 -12.41 -3.76
N PHE A 420 -19.68 -12.58 -4.36
CA PHE A 420 -20.89 -11.85 -4.03
C PHE A 420 -21.85 -12.76 -3.27
N ASN A 421 -22.58 -12.20 -2.30
CA ASN A 421 -23.68 -12.92 -1.66
C ASN A 421 -24.74 -13.31 -2.71
N TYR A 422 -25.12 -14.58 -2.76
CA TYR A 422 -26.11 -15.07 -3.74
C TYR A 422 -27.48 -14.39 -3.63
N LEU A 423 -27.94 -14.15 -2.40
CA LEU A 423 -29.25 -13.53 -2.15
C LEU A 423 -29.22 -12.02 -2.39
N ILE A 424 -28.06 -11.39 -2.13
CA ILE A 424 -27.94 -9.92 -2.19
C ILE A 424 -26.64 -9.52 -2.90
N PRO A 425 -26.52 -9.74 -4.23
CA PRO A 425 -25.29 -9.40 -4.95
C PRO A 425 -25.01 -7.88 -4.99
N SER A 426 -26.04 -7.06 -4.79
CA SER A 426 -25.97 -5.60 -4.83
C SER A 426 -25.17 -4.98 -3.69
N ILE A 427 -24.92 -5.71 -2.61
CA ILE A 427 -24.05 -5.25 -1.51
C ILE A 427 -22.57 -5.16 -1.96
N GLY A 428 -22.24 -5.73 -3.12
CA GLY A 428 -20.89 -5.83 -3.61
C GLY A 428 -20.16 -7.09 -3.12
N PRO A 429 -18.90 -7.27 -3.54
CA PRO A 429 -18.04 -8.36 -3.08
C PRO A 429 -17.85 -8.36 -1.55
N LEU A 430 -17.96 -9.55 -0.95
CA LEU A 430 -17.67 -9.79 0.47
C LEU A 430 -16.23 -10.27 0.70
N PHE A 431 -15.60 -10.89 -0.30
CA PHE A 431 -14.17 -11.18 -0.30
C PHE A 431 -13.60 -11.19 -1.73
N TYR A 432 -12.27 -11.18 -1.78
CA TYR A 432 -11.49 -11.14 -3.01
C TYR A 432 -10.42 -12.23 -2.97
N LEU A 433 -10.20 -12.89 -4.11
CA LEU A 433 -9.09 -13.81 -4.31
C LEU A 433 -8.14 -13.22 -5.37
N PRO A 434 -7.03 -12.62 -4.96
CA PRO A 434 -6.06 -12.05 -5.88
C PRO A 434 -5.25 -13.14 -6.59
N ILE A 435 -5.01 -12.92 -7.88
CA ILE A 435 -4.26 -13.82 -8.76
C ILE A 435 -3.21 -12.99 -9.51
N THR A 436 -1.94 -13.27 -9.24
CA THR A 436 -0.80 -12.68 -9.94
C THR A 436 -0.03 -13.76 -10.66
N VAL A 437 0.13 -13.60 -11.97
CA VAL A 437 0.89 -14.51 -12.83
C VAL A 437 2.00 -13.74 -13.52
N ILE A 438 3.25 -14.13 -13.26
CA ILE A 438 4.44 -13.53 -13.87
C ILE A 438 4.99 -14.53 -14.88
N CYS A 439 5.06 -14.09 -16.13
CA CYS A 439 5.64 -14.84 -17.25
C CYS A 439 6.98 -14.17 -17.61
N PRO A 440 8.07 -14.50 -16.90
CA PRO A 440 9.36 -13.88 -17.18
C PRO A 440 9.85 -14.29 -18.58
N ALA A 441 10.52 -13.37 -19.26
CA ALA A 441 11.28 -13.72 -20.45
C ALA A 441 12.57 -14.45 -20.05
N PHE A 442 13.02 -15.40 -20.87
CA PHE A 442 14.25 -16.18 -20.68
C PHE A 442 15.25 -15.79 -21.77
N PRO A 443 15.93 -14.64 -21.62
CA PRO A 443 16.67 -14.05 -22.74
C PRO A 443 17.92 -14.88 -23.09
N ASN A 444 17.91 -15.48 -24.29
CA ASN A 444 19.08 -15.45 -25.18
C ASN A 444 19.04 -14.16 -26.02
N TYR A 445 17.84 -13.81 -26.52
CA TYR A 445 17.49 -12.53 -27.15
C TYR A 445 16.01 -12.25 -26.86
N PHE A 446 15.68 -11.06 -26.39
CA PHE A 446 14.31 -10.59 -26.16
C PHE A 446 14.13 -9.21 -26.79
N GLU A 447 13.02 -9.02 -27.48
CA GLU A 447 12.71 -7.77 -28.16
C GLU A 447 11.25 -7.39 -27.91
N LYS A 448 11.03 -6.16 -27.46
CA LYS A 448 9.70 -5.62 -27.21
C LYS A 448 9.63 -4.16 -27.59
N GLU A 449 8.62 -3.83 -28.40
CA GLU A 449 8.24 -2.45 -28.62
C GLU A 449 7.29 -2.01 -27.50
N MET A 450 7.58 -0.86 -26.90
CA MET A 450 6.82 -0.31 -25.80
C MET A 450 6.60 1.18 -25.99
N LYS A 451 5.36 1.61 -25.83
CA LYS A 451 5.00 3.02 -25.74
C LYS A 451 5.19 3.47 -24.28
N LEU A 452 6.06 4.44 -24.06
CA LEU A 452 6.26 5.06 -22.75
C LEU A 452 5.60 6.43 -22.76
N GLU A 453 4.76 6.67 -21.76
CA GLU A 453 3.97 7.89 -21.60
C GLU A 453 4.18 8.45 -20.19
N PRO A 454 3.94 9.76 -19.97
CA PRO A 454 3.90 10.28 -18.61
C PRO A 454 2.92 9.48 -17.76
N GLY A 455 3.37 9.01 -16.61
CA GLY A 455 2.50 8.40 -15.62
C GLY A 455 3.08 7.11 -15.02
N PRO A 456 2.26 6.08 -14.79
CA PRO A 456 2.67 4.92 -14.02
C PRO A 456 3.82 4.17 -14.70
N PRO A 457 4.76 3.62 -13.92
CA PRO A 457 5.88 2.87 -14.46
C PRO A 457 5.42 1.67 -15.30
N LYS A 458 6.23 1.34 -16.31
CA LYS A 458 6.10 0.09 -17.06
C LYS A 458 7.16 -0.89 -16.61
N PHE A 459 6.77 -2.15 -16.46
CA PHE A 459 7.63 -3.22 -15.95
C PHE A 459 7.87 -4.30 -16.99
N LEU A 460 9.08 -4.84 -16.99
CA LEU A 460 9.43 -6.07 -17.69
C LEU A 460 10.08 -7.03 -16.69
N PHE A 461 9.82 -8.33 -16.87
CA PHE A 461 10.28 -9.39 -15.99
C PHE A 461 11.16 -10.38 -16.75
N PHE A 462 12.30 -10.75 -16.17
CA PHE A 462 13.25 -11.67 -16.77
C PHE A 462 13.68 -12.72 -15.77
N LYS A 463 14.01 -13.91 -16.25
CA LYS A 463 14.77 -14.89 -15.46
C LYS A 463 16.18 -14.96 -15.99
N ARG A 464 17.16 -15.04 -15.06
CA ARG A 464 18.54 -15.28 -15.45
C ARG A 464 18.69 -16.66 -16.09
N PRO A 465 19.27 -16.78 -17.30
CA PRO A 465 19.63 -18.09 -17.85
C PRO A 465 20.78 -18.70 -17.03
N SER A 466 20.64 -19.98 -16.65
CA SER A 466 21.65 -20.71 -15.85
C SER A 466 23.00 -20.87 -16.58
N GLU A 467 23.02 -20.83 -17.91
CA GLU A 467 24.21 -21.07 -18.73
C GLU A 467 25.13 -19.85 -18.96
N PHE A 468 24.78 -18.67 -18.46
CA PHE A 468 25.49 -17.42 -18.80
C PHE A 468 26.21 -16.83 -17.57
N GLN A 469 27.51 -16.57 -17.74
CA GLN A 469 28.32 -15.86 -16.76
C GLN A 469 28.20 -14.33 -16.96
N GLN A 470 27.47 -13.71 -16.03
CA GLN A 470 27.73 -12.40 -15.41
C GLN A 470 27.11 -11.10 -15.99
N GLU A 471 26.78 -10.97 -17.29
CA GLU A 471 26.39 -9.65 -17.83
C GLU A 471 25.19 -9.65 -18.81
N PHE A 472 24.26 -8.72 -18.60
CA PHE A 472 23.10 -8.48 -19.47
C PHE A 472 23.25 -7.14 -20.18
N TYR A 473 23.02 -7.11 -21.49
CA TYR A 473 23.03 -5.86 -22.26
C TYR A 473 21.60 -5.47 -22.60
N ILE A 474 21.20 -4.28 -22.14
CA ILE A 474 19.90 -3.70 -22.47
C ILE A 474 20.12 -2.58 -23.48
N LYS A 475 19.72 -2.83 -24.71
CA LYS A 475 19.77 -1.86 -25.80
C LYS A 475 18.39 -1.25 -26.02
N ILE A 476 18.24 0.01 -25.66
CA ILE A 476 17.01 0.77 -25.85
C ILE A 476 17.19 1.70 -27.03
N THR A 477 16.27 1.62 -27.99
CA THR A 477 16.25 2.44 -29.19
C THR A 477 14.94 3.20 -29.24
N SER A 478 15.01 4.54 -29.29
CA SER A 478 13.85 5.37 -29.59
C SER A 478 13.45 5.17 -31.05
N LEU A 479 12.17 4.88 -31.28
CA LEU A 479 11.62 4.67 -32.63
C LEU A 479 11.20 5.97 -33.30
N GLU A 480 11.17 7.09 -32.57
CA GLU A 480 10.69 8.37 -33.05
C GLU A 480 11.82 9.41 -33.13
N GLY A 481 11.76 10.30 -34.12
CA GLY A 481 12.77 11.35 -34.37
C GLY A 481 12.65 12.58 -33.47
N GLN A 482 12.14 12.45 -32.23
CA GLN A 482 11.82 13.60 -31.38
C GLN A 482 13.07 14.33 -30.84
N SER A 483 12.86 15.60 -30.45
CA SER A 483 13.89 16.53 -29.97
C SER A 483 14.53 16.11 -28.63
N TYR A 484 13.77 15.54 -27.69
CA TYR A 484 14.29 15.07 -26.40
C TYR A 484 13.34 14.11 -25.65
N ALA A 485 13.88 13.04 -25.03
CA ALA A 485 13.16 12.20 -24.08
C ALA A 485 14.08 11.77 -22.92
N LYS A 486 13.53 11.66 -21.70
CA LYS A 486 14.23 11.22 -20.49
C LYS A 486 13.50 10.06 -19.85
N ILE A 487 14.15 8.90 -19.85
CA ILE A 487 13.68 7.68 -19.19
C ILE A 487 14.55 7.44 -17.97
N ILE A 488 13.91 7.12 -16.84
CA ILE A 488 14.60 6.54 -15.69
C ILE A 488 14.37 5.04 -15.77
N MET A 489 15.44 4.27 -15.86
CA MET A 489 15.41 2.82 -15.74
C MET A 489 15.86 2.46 -14.33
N GLU A 490 15.09 1.60 -13.65
CA GLU A 490 15.49 1.00 -12.40
C GLU A 490 15.40 -0.52 -12.56
N TYR A 491 16.32 -1.27 -11.95
CA TYR A 491 16.26 -2.73 -11.93
C TYR A 491 16.38 -3.29 -10.51
N TYR A 492 15.78 -4.46 -10.31
CA TYR A 492 15.74 -5.17 -9.04
C TYR A 492 15.95 -6.67 -9.25
N GLN A 493 16.89 -7.25 -8.50
CA GLN A 493 17.08 -8.69 -8.37
C GLN A 493 16.47 -9.14 -7.04
N LYS A 494 15.42 -9.97 -7.13
CA LYS A 494 14.60 -10.31 -5.97
C LYS A 494 15.37 -11.03 -4.86
N ASN A 495 16.18 -12.04 -5.22
CA ASN A 495 16.77 -12.94 -4.23
C ASN A 495 17.96 -12.32 -3.48
N ASN A 496 18.74 -11.46 -4.14
CA ASN A 496 19.91 -10.79 -3.54
C ASN A 496 19.62 -9.37 -3.04
N ASP A 497 18.37 -8.88 -3.17
CA ASP A 497 17.96 -7.49 -2.92
C ASP A 497 18.84 -6.43 -3.61
N VAL A 498 19.40 -6.77 -4.78
CA VAL A 498 20.27 -5.87 -5.55
C VAL A 498 19.42 -4.92 -6.36
N ARG A 499 19.68 -3.62 -6.21
CA ARG A 499 18.98 -2.54 -6.92
C ARG A 499 19.98 -1.68 -7.68
N GLY A 500 19.55 -1.18 -8.84
CA GLY A 500 20.30 -0.14 -9.54
C GLY A 500 19.40 0.76 -10.36
N ARG A 501 19.97 1.89 -10.78
CA ARG A 501 19.24 2.98 -11.43
C ARG A 501 20.12 3.65 -12.47
N ASP A 502 19.53 3.86 -13.65
CA ASP A 502 20.14 4.57 -14.77
C ASP A 502 19.21 5.65 -15.31
N ILE A 503 19.79 6.79 -15.71
CA ILE A 503 19.05 7.89 -16.34
C ILE A 503 19.44 7.96 -17.82
N LEU A 504 18.47 7.69 -18.68
CA LEU A 504 18.65 7.65 -20.12
C LEU A 504 18.06 8.89 -20.78
N LYS A 505 18.93 9.61 -21.50
CA LYS A 505 18.56 10.80 -22.28
C LYS A 505 18.69 10.50 -23.76
N PHE A 506 17.58 10.67 -24.49
CA PHE A 506 17.46 10.49 -25.93
C PHE A 506 17.21 11.84 -26.60
N ASN A 507 17.67 12.01 -27.83
CA ASN A 507 17.39 13.18 -28.67
C ASN A 507 17.55 12.83 -30.15
N ALA A 508 17.24 13.77 -31.04
CA ALA A 508 17.32 13.57 -32.50
C ALA A 508 18.66 13.00 -32.99
N LYS A 509 19.78 13.28 -32.30
CA LYS A 509 21.13 12.78 -32.61
C LYS A 509 21.51 11.48 -31.87
N LYS A 510 20.83 11.15 -30.77
CA LYS A 510 21.09 10.00 -29.89
C LYS A 510 19.82 9.17 -29.74
N LYS A 511 19.52 8.38 -30.78
CA LYS A 511 18.34 7.51 -30.83
C LYS A 511 18.50 6.20 -30.07
N THR A 512 19.73 5.73 -29.87
CA THR A 512 20.01 4.44 -29.21
C THR A 512 20.91 4.63 -28.00
N LYS A 513 20.60 3.87 -26.94
CA LYS A 513 21.39 3.75 -25.72
C LYS A 513 21.53 2.27 -25.39
N THR A 514 22.74 1.84 -25.06
CA THR A 514 23.01 0.51 -24.53
C THR A 514 23.48 0.66 -23.10
N ILE A 515 22.88 -0.10 -22.20
CA ILE A 515 23.25 -0.21 -20.79
C ILE A 515 23.77 -1.61 -20.56
N LEU A 516 24.86 -1.70 -19.81
CA LEU A 516 25.34 -2.96 -19.27
C LEU A 516 24.81 -3.11 -17.85
N LEU A 517 23.99 -4.14 -17.62
CA LEU A 517 23.57 -4.55 -16.28
C LEU A 517 24.43 -5.71 -15.83
N LYS A 518 25.19 -5.49 -14.76
CA LYS A 518 25.89 -6.56 -14.05
C LYS A 518 24.93 -7.18 -13.05
N ILE A 519 24.71 -8.47 -13.16
CA ILE A 519 23.77 -9.20 -12.30
C ILE A 519 24.56 -10.17 -11.43
N GLU A 520 24.28 -10.16 -10.13
CA GLU A 520 24.99 -11.01 -9.18
C GLU A 520 24.67 -12.49 -9.44
N GLU A 521 25.54 -13.39 -8.97
CA GLU A 521 25.41 -14.82 -9.22
C GLU A 521 24.31 -15.45 -8.35
N GLY A 522 23.35 -16.12 -9.00
CA GLY A 522 22.29 -16.89 -8.38
C GLY A 522 21.48 -17.66 -9.43
N GLU A 523 21.08 -18.91 -9.15
CA GLU A 523 20.25 -19.71 -10.05
C GLU A 523 18.80 -19.18 -10.10
N GLU A 524 18.21 -19.14 -11.30
CA GLU A 524 16.79 -18.83 -11.56
C GLU A 524 16.25 -17.49 -11.01
N GLU A 525 17.10 -16.48 -10.83
CA GLU A 525 16.68 -15.21 -10.26
C GLU A 525 15.71 -14.44 -11.15
N LEU A 526 14.62 -13.95 -10.54
CA LEU A 526 13.68 -13.04 -11.16
C LEU A 526 14.22 -11.60 -11.09
N ILE A 527 14.29 -10.98 -12.26
CA ILE A 527 14.78 -9.62 -12.46
C ILE A 527 13.62 -8.78 -12.94
N GLN A 528 13.36 -7.68 -12.25
CA GLN A 528 12.36 -6.70 -12.65
C GLN A 528 13.05 -5.45 -13.16
N ILE A 529 12.59 -4.94 -14.30
CA ILE A 529 13.08 -3.70 -14.87
C ILE A 529 11.91 -2.74 -15.01
N CYS A 530 12.05 -1.58 -14.40
CA CYS A 530 11.06 -0.53 -14.35
C CYS A 530 11.48 0.63 -15.24
N PHE A 531 10.55 1.18 -16.01
CA PHE A 531 10.75 2.35 -16.87
C PHE A 531 9.80 3.47 -16.47
N HIS A 532 10.37 4.62 -16.13
CA HIS A 532 9.62 5.86 -15.89
C HIS A 532 9.90 6.85 -17.01
N HIS A 533 8.82 7.42 -17.58
CA HIS A 533 8.93 8.50 -18.54
C HIS A 533 8.63 9.84 -17.87
N THR A 534 9.58 10.76 -17.96
CA THR A 534 9.53 12.03 -17.22
C THR A 534 9.21 13.24 -18.09
N HIS A 535 9.01 13.07 -19.40
CA HIS A 535 8.63 14.15 -20.33
C HIS A 535 7.16 14.13 -20.71
N LEU A 536 6.55 15.30 -20.88
CA LEU A 536 5.13 15.51 -21.22
C LEU A 536 4.63 14.76 -22.48
N ASN A 537 5.47 14.59 -23.50
CA ASN A 537 5.04 13.93 -24.74
C ASN A 537 5.29 12.43 -24.68
N PRO A 538 4.32 11.57 -25.06
CA PRO A 538 4.53 10.14 -25.16
C PRO A 538 5.56 9.82 -26.25
N VAL A 539 6.34 8.77 -26.04
CA VAL A 539 7.40 8.34 -26.97
C VAL A 539 7.39 6.82 -27.11
N LYS A 540 7.45 6.34 -28.35
CA LYS A 540 7.64 4.90 -28.62
C LYS A 540 9.11 4.52 -28.57
N PHE A 541 9.40 3.46 -27.83
CA PHE A 541 10.72 2.85 -27.74
C PHE A 541 10.66 1.39 -28.14
N LYS A 542 11.77 0.93 -28.70
CA LYS A 542 12.07 -0.48 -28.94
C LYS A 542 13.15 -0.90 -27.97
N ILE A 543 12.82 -1.85 -27.11
CA ILE A 543 13.71 -2.39 -26.11
C ILE A 543 14.19 -3.74 -26.61
N ASN A 544 15.49 -3.86 -26.81
CA ASN A 544 16.14 -5.14 -27.13
C ASN A 544 17.01 -5.50 -25.93
N ILE A 545 16.77 -6.65 -25.36
CA ILE A 545 17.57 -7.20 -24.26
C ILE A 545 18.28 -8.42 -24.80
N ASN A 546 19.60 -8.39 -24.74
CA ASN A 546 20.43 -9.44 -25.26
C ASN A 546 21.37 -9.93 -24.15
N CYS A 547 21.33 -11.24 -23.88
CA CYS A 547 22.30 -11.91 -23.03
C CYS A 547 23.39 -12.45 -23.93
N GLN A 548 24.55 -11.80 -23.92
CA GLN A 548 25.73 -12.38 -24.54
C GLN A 548 26.41 -13.29 -23.51
N LYS A 549 26.84 -14.50 -23.92
CA LYS A 549 27.84 -15.24 -23.13
C LYS A 549 29.04 -14.33 -23.06
N SER A 550 29.54 -14.01 -21.86
CA SER A 550 30.82 -13.37 -21.76
C SER A 550 31.83 -14.32 -22.40
N CYS A 551 32.41 -13.92 -23.53
CA CYS A 551 33.58 -14.59 -24.07
C CYS A 551 34.74 -14.16 -23.17
N ILE A 552 34.87 -14.78 -22.00
CA ILE A 552 36.11 -14.72 -21.24
C ILE A 552 37.04 -15.72 -21.93
N SER A 553 37.98 -15.16 -22.71
CA SER A 553 39.21 -15.80 -23.16
C SER A 553 40.10 -16.13 -21.97
#